data_AF-A0A392MK72-F1
#
_entry.id   AF-A0A392MK72-F1
#
_cell.length_a   1.000
_cell.length_b   1.000
_cell.length_c   1.000
_cell.angle_alpha   90.00
_cell.angle_beta   90.00
_cell.angle_gamma   90.00
#
_symmetry.space_group_name_H-M   'P 1'
#
loop_
_entity.id
_entity.type
_entity.pdbx_description
1 polymer ?
#
loop_
_entity_poly.entity_id
_entity_poly.type
_entity_poly.pdbx_seq_one_letter_code
_entity_poly.pdbx_strand_id
1 'polypeptide(L)'
;MPFASLRDVVFGIEGLDAVRAICNEVEALVKKCGKPKMIDAIKLPPPELYKHVEEIAGDELVKALQIRNKIPRRKALSSLEEKVLKILTENG
;
A
#
# COMPACT_ATOMS: atom_id res chain seq x y z
N MET A 1 -11.66 23.19 -20.40
CA MET A 1 -10.60 22.40 -19.76
C MET A 1 -9.64 22.00 -20.87
N PRO A 2 -8.49 22.67 -21.05
CA PRO A 2 -7.61 22.35 -22.16
C PRO A 2 -6.81 21.09 -21.80
N PHE A 3 -6.86 20.14 -22.73
CA PHE A 3 -5.99 18.98 -22.79
C PHE A 3 -4.52 19.44 -22.66
N ALA A 4 -3.78 18.85 -21.71
CA ALA A 4 -2.32 18.96 -21.69
C ALA A 4 -1.79 18.54 -23.06
N SER A 5 -0.93 19.37 -23.65
CA SER A 5 -0.47 19.15 -25.01
C SER A 5 0.48 17.96 -25.02
N LEU A 6 0.46 17.16 -26.09
CA LEU A 6 1.39 16.04 -26.29
C LEU A 6 2.87 16.46 -26.19
N ARG A 7 3.18 17.76 -26.27
CA ARG A 7 4.52 18.34 -26.11
C ARG A 7 4.98 18.42 -24.65
N ASP A 8 4.05 18.57 -23.69
CA ASP A 8 4.38 18.62 -22.26
C ASP A 8 4.83 17.24 -21.73
N VAL A 9 4.34 16.16 -22.34
CA VAL A 9 4.78 14.79 -22.04
C VAL A 9 6.19 14.53 -22.57
N VAL A 10 6.55 15.11 -23.73
CA VAL A 10 7.86 14.92 -24.37
C VAL A 10 8.98 15.66 -23.63
N PHE A 11 8.71 16.84 -23.07
CA PHE A 11 9.70 17.61 -22.30
C PHE A 11 10.06 16.96 -20.95
N GLY A 12 9.20 16.07 -20.41
CA GLY A 12 9.49 15.31 -19.19
C GLY A 12 10.41 14.10 -19.38
N ILE A 13 10.72 13.71 -20.63
CA ILE A 13 11.45 12.47 -20.94
C ILE A 13 12.97 12.71 -21.03
N GLU A 14 13.42 13.91 -21.41
CA GLU A 14 14.85 14.21 -21.55
C GLU A 14 15.61 14.16 -20.21
N GLY A 15 14.96 14.56 -19.11
CA GLY A 15 15.51 14.43 -17.76
C GLY A 15 15.59 12.99 -17.27
N LEU A 16 14.73 12.09 -17.79
CA LEU A 16 14.70 10.69 -17.37
C LEU A 16 15.95 9.93 -17.82
N ASP A 17 16.45 10.22 -19.01
CA ASP A 17 17.64 9.55 -19.54
C ASP A 17 18.91 9.92 -18.75
N ALA A 18 19.04 11.20 -18.37
CA ALA A 18 20.12 11.66 -17.50
C ALA A 18 20.02 11.03 -16.10
N VAL A 19 18.82 10.98 -15.51
CA VAL A 19 18.58 10.33 -14.22
C VAL A 19 18.89 8.83 -14.30
N ARG A 20 18.52 8.16 -15.39
CA ARG A 20 18.81 6.74 -15.62
C ARG A 20 20.31 6.48 -15.68
N ALA A 21 21.08 7.32 -16.38
CA ALA A 21 22.53 7.20 -16.45
C ALA A 21 23.17 7.33 -15.06
N ILE A 22 22.73 8.30 -14.26
CA ILE A 22 23.20 8.48 -12.88
C ILE A 22 22.84 7.28 -12.00
N CYS A 23 21.61 6.77 -12.09
CA CYS A 23 21.18 5.59 -11.33
C CYS A 23 22.04 4.36 -11.66
N ASN A 24 22.38 4.14 -12.92
CA ASN A 24 23.21 3.02 -13.36
C ASN A 24 24.65 3.11 -12.80
N GLU A 25 25.25 4.30 -12.82
CA GLU A 25 26.59 4.51 -12.24
C GLU A 25 26.60 4.32 -10.72
N VAL A 26 25.56 4.80 -10.03
CA VAL A 26 25.39 4.57 -8.59
C VAL A 26 25.22 3.08 -8.31
N GLU A 27 24.46 2.34 -9.12
CA GLU A 27 24.31 0.89 -8.95
C GLU A 27 25.64 0.14 -9.17
N ALA A 28 26.43 0.55 -10.16
CA ALA A 28 27.77 0.01 -10.42
C ALA A 28 28.73 0.27 -9.25
N LEU A 29 28.65 1.46 -8.63
CA LEU A 29 29.44 1.80 -7.44
C LEU A 29 29.02 0.98 -6.21
N VAL A 30 27.71 0.83 -5.99
CA VAL A 30 27.16 0.01 -4.90
C VAL A 30 27.54 -1.47 -5.06
N LYS A 31 27.62 -2.00 -6.28
CA LYS A 31 28.10 -3.39 -6.52
C LYS A 31 29.58 -3.58 -6.16
N LYS A 32 30.42 -2.56 -6.38
CA LYS A 32 31.88 -2.64 -6.12
C LYS A 32 32.23 -2.42 -4.65
N CYS A 33 31.63 -1.42 -4.01
CA CYS A 33 32.04 -0.94 -2.69
C CYS A 33 30.88 -0.85 -1.68
N GLY A 34 29.67 -1.22 -2.08
CA GLY A 34 28.49 -1.11 -1.22
C GLY A 34 28.47 -2.18 -0.14
N LYS A 35 27.86 -1.83 1.00
CA LYS A 35 27.51 -2.82 2.02
C LYS A 35 26.41 -3.74 1.48
N PRO A 36 26.40 -5.04 1.87
CA PRO A 36 25.31 -5.93 1.50
C PRO A 36 23.99 -5.29 1.92
N LYS A 37 23.00 -5.31 1.01
CA LYS A 37 21.66 -4.81 1.32
C LYS A 37 21.13 -5.61 2.50
N MET A 38 20.57 -4.92 3.49
CA MET A 38 19.79 -5.58 4.52
C MET A 38 18.57 -6.18 3.85
N ILE A 39 18.52 -7.51 3.81
CA ILE A 39 17.35 -8.25 3.40
C ILE A 39 16.53 -8.44 4.67
N ASP A 40 15.78 -7.41 5.05
CA ASP A 40 14.74 -7.63 6.05
C ASP A 40 13.57 -8.33 5.35
N ALA A 41 13.24 -9.52 5.82
CA ALA A 41 12.03 -10.18 5.38
C ALA A 41 10.85 -9.29 5.78
N ILE A 42 10.04 -8.90 4.79
CA ILE A 42 8.75 -8.30 5.08
C ILE A 42 7.99 -9.32 5.92
N LYS A 43 7.69 -8.98 7.17
CA LYS A 43 6.84 -9.78 8.05
C LYS A 43 5.42 -9.72 7.53
N LEU A 44 5.14 -10.47 6.48
CA LEU A 44 3.79 -10.63 5.96
C LEU A 44 3.04 -11.57 6.91
N PRO A 45 1.84 -11.20 7.38
CA PRO A 45 1.05 -12.12 8.17
C PRO A 45 0.66 -13.34 7.32
N PRO A 46 0.40 -14.49 7.98
CA PRO A 46 0.04 -15.73 7.30
C PRO A 46 -1.24 -15.54 6.44
N PRO A 47 -1.31 -16.13 5.23
CA PRO A 47 -2.46 -16.01 4.34
C PRO A 47 -3.77 -16.51 4.95
N GLU A 48 -3.69 -17.42 5.92
CA GLU A 48 -4.84 -17.92 6.69
C GLU A 48 -5.52 -16.81 7.48
N LEU A 49 -4.75 -15.87 8.04
CA LEU A 49 -5.28 -14.76 8.82
C LEU A 49 -6.10 -13.80 7.95
N TYR A 50 -5.69 -13.60 6.70
CA TYR A 50 -6.46 -12.78 5.75
C TYR A 50 -7.82 -13.40 5.44
N LYS A 51 -7.88 -14.71 5.20
CA LYS A 51 -9.15 -15.41 4.95
C LYS A 51 -10.07 -15.34 6.16
N HIS A 52 -9.52 -15.56 7.35
CA HIS A 52 -10.31 -15.52 8.58
C HIS A 52 -10.89 -14.13 8.84
N VAL A 53 -10.11 -13.07 8.62
CA VAL A 53 -10.59 -11.68 8.75
C VAL A 53 -11.64 -11.36 7.68
N GLU A 54 -11.46 -11.83 6.45
CA GLU A 54 -12.42 -11.65 5.36
C GLU A 54 -13.76 -12.33 5.66
N GLU A 55 -13.75 -13.55 6.21
CA GLU A 55 -14.94 -14.26 6.67
C GLU A 55 -15.68 -13.54 7.81
N ILE A 56 -14.93 -12.95 8.75
CA ILE A 56 -15.52 -12.25 9.91
C ILE A 56 -16.13 -10.91 9.50
N ALA A 57 -15.44 -10.14 8.67
CA ALA A 57 -15.74 -8.72 8.48
C ALA A 57 -16.18 -8.33 7.06
N GLY A 58 -16.07 -9.22 6.07
CA GLY A 58 -16.30 -8.89 4.66
C GLY A 58 -17.66 -8.25 4.40
N ASP A 59 -18.74 -8.93 4.80
CA ASP A 59 -20.11 -8.44 4.58
C ASP A 59 -20.45 -7.17 5.37
N GLU A 60 -19.98 -7.08 6.62
CA GLU A 60 -20.21 -5.91 7.48
C GLU A 60 -19.42 -4.68 6.96
N LEU A 61 -18.22 -4.89 6.43
CA LEU A 61 -17.39 -3.83 5.85
C LEU A 61 -18.04 -3.23 4.59
N VAL A 62 -18.56 -4.08 3.70
CA VAL A 62 -19.26 -3.61 2.48
C VAL A 62 -20.46 -2.74 2.87
N LYS A 63 -21.24 -3.15 3.87
CA LYS A 63 -22.38 -2.37 4.37
C LYS A 63 -21.95 -1.05 5.01
N ALA A 64 -20.86 -1.05 5.79
CA ALA A 64 -20.33 0.15 6.41
C ALA A 64 -19.82 1.17 5.37
N LEU A 65 -19.20 0.70 4.29
CA LEU A 65 -18.70 1.56 3.20
C LEU A 65 -19.81 2.21 2.38
N GLN A 66 -20.99 1.60 2.31
CA GLN A 66 -22.17 2.18 1.63
C GLN A 66 -22.77 3.38 2.39
N ILE A 67 -22.36 3.64 3.64
CA ILE A 67 -22.80 4.81 4.40
C ILE A 67 -22.21 6.10 3.80
N ARG A 68 -23.06 6.96 3.23
CA ARG A 68 -22.64 8.23 2.61
C ARG A 68 -22.03 9.23 3.59
N ASN A 69 -22.57 9.30 4.81
CA ASN A 69 -22.19 10.32 5.79
C ASN A 69 -20.89 9.97 6.52
N LYS A 70 -19.96 10.94 6.60
CA LYS A 70 -18.60 10.77 7.14
C LYS A 70 -18.55 10.26 8.58
N ILE A 71 -19.32 10.88 9.48
CA ILE A 71 -19.29 10.57 10.92
C ILE A 71 -19.85 9.17 11.22
N PRO A 72 -21.06 8.79 10.76
CA PRO A 72 -21.59 7.44 11.01
C PRO A 72 -20.75 6.36 10.33
N ARG A 73 -20.18 6.63 9.15
CA ARG A 73 -19.26 5.69 8.49
C ARG A 73 -18.03 5.40 9.36
N ARG A 74 -17.37 6.42 9.93
CA ARG A 74 -16.23 6.20 10.84
C ARG A 74 -16.62 5.39 12.06
N LYS A 75 -17.76 5.69 12.68
CA LYS A 75 -18.23 4.97 13.87
C LYS A 75 -18.49 3.50 13.58
N ALA A 76 -19.10 3.19 12.43
CA ALA A 76 -19.33 1.81 12.00
C ALA A 76 -18.01 1.07 11.75
N LEU A 77 -17.02 1.72 11.12
CA LEU A 77 -15.70 1.13 10.89
C LEU A 77 -14.95 0.85 12.19
N SER A 78 -14.90 1.82 13.12
CA SER A 78 -14.25 1.61 14.43
C SER A 78 -14.92 0.49 15.24
N SER A 79 -16.25 0.41 15.20
CA SER A 79 -16.97 -0.69 15.87
C SER A 79 -16.66 -2.05 15.24
N LEU A 80 -16.48 -2.10 13.91
CA LEU A 80 -16.12 -3.32 13.20
C LEU A 80 -14.68 -3.75 13.52
N GLU A 81 -13.74 -2.80 13.58
CA GLU A 81 -12.35 -3.04 14.00
C GLU A 81 -12.29 -3.62 15.42
N GLU A 82 -13.02 -3.03 16.38
CA GLU A 82 -13.07 -3.55 17.76
C GLU A 82 -13.64 -4.97 17.85
N LYS A 83 -14.67 -5.29 17.05
CA LYS A 83 -15.22 -6.65 17.00
C LYS A 83 -14.20 -7.66 16.48
N VAL A 84 -13.54 -7.34 15.37
CA VAL A 84 -12.51 -8.22 14.77
C VAL A 84 -11.37 -8.45 15.74
N LEU A 85 -10.89 -7.39 16.39
CA LEU A 85 -9.84 -7.50 17.41
C LEU A 85 -10.27 -8.38 18.59
N LYS A 86 -11.49 -8.21 19.12
CA LYS A 86 -11.99 -9.08 20.20
C LYS A 86 -12.00 -10.55 19.80
N ILE A 87 -12.56 -10.88 18.63
CA ILE A 87 -12.64 -12.27 18.14
C ILE A 87 -11.25 -12.90 17.96
N LEU A 88 -10.31 -12.14 17.39
CA LEU A 88 -8.94 -12.63 17.17
C LEU A 88 -8.13 -12.77 18.46
N THR A 89 -8.44 -12.00 19.50
CA THR A 89 -7.70 -12.02 20.78
C THR A 89 -8.32 -12.95 21.82
N GLU A 90 -9.64 -13.23 21.74
CA GLU A 90 -10.34 -14.15 22.65
C GLU A 90 -10.01 -15.63 22.40
N ASN A 91 -9.55 -15.99 21.19
CA ASN A 91 -9.15 -17.35 20.82
C ASN A 91 -7.63 -17.58 20.83
N GLY A 92 -6.89 -16.81 21.65
CA GLY A 92 -5.42 -16.72 21.74
C GLY A 92 -4.61 -17.95 21.39
#